data_AF-A0A2E5FZ14-F1
#
_entry.id   AF-A0A2E5FZ14-F1
#
_cell.length_a   1.000
_cell.length_b   1.000
_cell.length_c   1.000
_cell.angle_alpha   90.00
_cell.angle_beta   90.00
_cell.angle_gamma   90.00
#
_symmetry.space_group_name_H-M   'P 1'
#
loop_
_entity.id
_entity.type
_entity.pdbx_description
1 polymer ?
#
loop_
_entity_poly.entity_id
_entity_poly.type
_entity_poly.pdbx_seq_one_letter_code
_entity_poly.pdbx_strand_id
1 'polypeptide(L)'
;MLELTPDAVLLDRAATDWRDALTQAGQALIAAELVETDYADALFEREAQSSTYLGNGIAIPHGTKPAARSVRQTGLRVLQFPDGVTWHDGNPISVIVTIAAAGDQHLDILRQLTHVLDTPGVADKLARASRGEDVVALLSRAPVTGRLDKATIAARVPVASREGLTAIAAARLHDAGVTGPGFVAAAMAARPTELGDALWLVEACVDARQPALGLATPAEIDTVAGVFVLARPSAPDGATQQAVNELLARLLGVLEAGEGRRLAELDVAQLLGRLAGESAGAEVLRVRVRNAHGLHARPAK
;
A
#
# COMPACT_ATOMS: atom_id res chain seq x y z
N MET A 1 2.44 10.77 -8.71
CA MET A 1 3.00 10.48 -7.37
C MET A 1 4.37 9.91 -7.60
N LEU A 2 5.38 10.37 -6.87
CA LEU A 2 6.72 9.78 -6.91
C LEU A 2 6.64 8.39 -6.23
N GLU A 3 7.03 7.35 -6.94
CA GLU A 3 6.92 5.97 -6.47
C GLU A 3 8.31 5.37 -6.29
N LEU A 4 8.56 4.75 -5.13
CA LEU A 4 9.77 4.00 -4.83
C LEU A 4 9.63 2.61 -5.47
N THR A 5 10.34 2.37 -6.56
CA THR A 5 10.34 1.06 -7.23
C THR A 5 11.70 0.37 -7.05
N PRO A 6 11.75 -0.97 -7.07
CA PRO A 6 13.00 -1.72 -6.93
C PRO A 6 14.04 -1.34 -7.99
N ASP A 7 13.60 -1.02 -9.22
CA ASP A 7 14.47 -0.61 -10.32
C ASP A 7 15.17 0.74 -10.09
N ALA A 8 14.66 1.55 -9.16
CA ALA A 8 15.30 2.81 -8.76
C ALA A 8 16.43 2.61 -7.74
N VAL A 9 16.63 1.38 -7.23
CA VAL A 9 17.60 1.07 -6.18
C VAL A 9 18.92 0.56 -6.77
N LEU A 10 20.01 1.21 -6.36
CA LEU A 10 21.38 0.85 -6.64
C LEU A 10 22.01 0.32 -5.35
N LEU A 11 22.17 -0.99 -5.27
CA LEU A 11 22.74 -1.69 -4.11
C LEU A 11 24.28 -1.66 -4.11
N ASP A 12 24.86 -1.99 -2.96
CA ASP A 12 26.29 -2.28 -2.80
C ASP A 12 27.21 -1.16 -3.34
N ARG A 13 26.83 0.10 -3.13
CA ARG A 13 27.68 1.25 -3.47
C ARG A 13 28.75 1.43 -2.40
N ALA A 14 29.91 1.90 -2.84
CA ALA A 14 30.96 2.38 -1.97
C ALA A 14 31.23 3.85 -2.31
N ALA A 15 31.47 4.66 -1.29
CA ALA A 15 31.91 6.04 -1.47
C ALA A 15 33.05 6.34 -0.49
N THR A 16 34.03 7.08 -0.98
CA THR A 16 35.21 7.47 -0.19
C THR A 16 34.90 8.54 0.83
N ASP A 17 33.99 9.46 0.50
CA ASP A 17 33.45 10.47 1.40
C ASP A 17 32.03 10.88 0.96
N TRP A 18 31.42 11.83 1.69
CA TRP A 18 30.09 12.33 1.36
C TRP A 18 30.01 13.02 -0.01
N ARG A 19 31.10 13.60 -0.52
CA ARG A 19 31.12 14.28 -1.82
C ARG A 19 31.07 13.25 -2.94
N ASP A 20 31.85 12.18 -2.83
CA ASP A 20 31.79 11.04 -3.74
C ASP A 20 30.37 10.43 -3.76
N ALA A 21 29.77 10.20 -2.58
CA ALA A 21 28.40 9.72 -2.49
C ALA A 21 27.38 10.65 -3.18
N LEU A 22 27.53 11.97 -3.01
CA LEU A 22 26.68 12.98 -3.66
C LEU A 22 26.91 13.07 -5.17
N THR A 23 28.15 12.91 -5.64
CA THR A 23 28.48 12.80 -7.06
C THR A 23 27.82 11.57 -7.68
N GLN A 24 27.89 10.41 -7.01
CA GLN A 24 27.22 9.19 -7.47
C GLN A 24 25.70 9.36 -7.53
N ALA A 25 25.11 10.08 -6.59
CA ALA A 25 23.68 10.41 -6.60
C ALA A 25 23.29 11.24 -7.83
N GLY A 26 24.04 12.30 -8.13
CA GLY A 26 23.82 13.11 -9.34
C GLY A 26 23.98 12.29 -10.63
N GLN A 27 25.02 11.46 -10.72
CA GLN A 27 25.24 10.55 -11.84
C GLN A 27 24.09 9.55 -12.01
N ALA A 28 23.52 9.03 -10.92
CA ALA A 28 22.39 8.12 -10.98
C ALA A 28 21.14 8.79 -11.57
N LEU A 29 20.88 10.06 -11.25
CA LEU A 29 19.77 10.83 -11.84
C LEU A 29 20.00 11.11 -13.33
N ILE A 30 21.24 11.40 -13.74
CA ILE A 30 21.61 11.65 -15.14
C ILE A 30 21.49 10.36 -15.96
N ALA A 31 22.05 9.26 -15.46
CA ALA A 31 21.97 7.94 -16.13
C ALA A 31 20.54 7.43 -16.28
N ALA A 32 19.64 7.91 -15.41
CA ALA A 32 18.21 7.67 -15.46
C ALA A 32 17.44 8.58 -16.43
N GLU A 33 18.13 9.51 -17.10
CA GLU A 33 17.57 10.56 -17.96
C GLU A 33 16.54 11.46 -17.25
N LEU A 34 16.59 11.54 -15.91
CA LEU A 34 15.67 12.37 -15.11
C LEU A 34 16.06 13.85 -15.13
N VAL A 35 17.35 14.13 -15.29
CA VAL A 35 17.92 15.48 -15.20
C VAL A 35 19.02 15.71 -16.25
N GLU A 36 19.31 16.97 -16.50
CA GLU A 36 20.48 17.42 -17.26
C GLU A 36 21.77 17.28 -16.43
N THR A 37 22.92 17.31 -17.11
CA THR A 37 24.24 17.11 -16.47
C THR A 37 24.59 18.19 -15.45
N ASP A 38 24.07 19.41 -15.61
CA ASP A 38 24.29 20.53 -14.69
C ASP A 38 23.52 20.39 -13.36
N TYR A 39 22.60 19.42 -13.25
CA TYR A 39 21.84 19.19 -12.02
C TYR A 39 22.70 18.67 -10.87
N ALA A 40 23.83 18.00 -11.16
CA ALA A 40 24.74 17.50 -10.14
C ALA A 40 25.30 18.65 -9.27
N ASP A 41 25.65 19.78 -9.88
CA ASP A 41 26.15 20.96 -9.16
C ASP A 41 25.07 21.52 -8.22
N ALA A 42 23.81 21.49 -8.64
CA ALA A 42 22.69 21.94 -7.82
C ALA A 42 22.47 21.07 -6.56
N LEU A 43 22.86 19.79 -6.58
CA LEU A 43 22.84 18.95 -5.38
C LEU A 43 23.86 19.44 -4.36
N PHE A 44 25.08 19.77 -4.80
CA PHE A 44 26.12 20.32 -3.94
C PHE A 44 25.74 21.69 -3.38
N GLU A 45 25.17 22.56 -4.21
CA GLU A 45 24.65 23.85 -3.76
C GLU A 45 23.57 23.68 -2.68
N ARG A 46 22.65 22.72 -2.87
CA ARG A 46 21.59 22.44 -1.89
C ARG A 46 22.18 21.93 -0.58
N GLU A 47 23.13 21.01 -0.64
CA GLU A 47 23.77 20.42 0.53
C GLU A 47 24.54 21.48 1.34
N ALA A 48 25.22 22.40 0.65
CA ALA A 48 25.97 23.49 1.29
C ALA A 48 25.09 24.49 2.06
N GLN A 49 23.80 24.60 1.72
CA GLN A 49 22.86 25.47 2.45
C GLN A 49 22.49 24.87 3.82
N SER A 50 22.29 23.56 3.86
CA SER A 50 21.97 22.79 5.06
C SER A 50 22.04 21.31 4.71
N SER A 51 22.51 20.52 5.68
CA SER A 51 22.48 19.07 5.61
C SER A 51 21.12 18.56 5.17
N THR A 52 21.13 17.62 4.23
CA THR A 52 19.98 16.84 3.79
C THR A 52 19.88 15.50 4.50
N TYR A 53 20.71 15.27 5.53
CA TYR A 53 20.50 14.18 6.47
C TYR A 53 19.13 14.31 7.13
N LEU A 54 18.36 13.22 7.10
CA LEU A 54 16.98 13.19 7.59
C LEU A 54 16.84 12.46 8.92
N GLY A 55 17.77 11.56 9.24
CA GLY A 55 17.67 10.63 10.37
C GLY A 55 17.82 9.17 9.96
N ASN A 56 18.09 8.29 10.92
CA ASN A 56 18.17 6.83 10.74
C ASN A 56 19.01 6.36 9.53
N GLY A 57 20.13 7.03 9.28
CA GLY A 57 21.04 6.65 8.22
C GLY A 57 20.57 7.05 6.81
N ILE A 58 19.64 7.98 6.68
CA ILE A 58 19.07 8.42 5.39
C ILE A 58 19.44 9.87 5.10
N ALA A 59 19.94 10.14 3.90
CA ALA A 59 20.05 11.49 3.33
C ALA A 59 19.14 11.63 2.09
N ILE A 60 18.63 12.84 1.85
CA ILE A 60 17.67 13.14 0.78
C ILE A 60 18.10 14.31 -0.14
N PRO A 61 19.28 14.25 -0.77
CA PRO A 61 19.78 15.32 -1.62
C PRO A 61 18.87 15.55 -2.83
N HIS A 62 18.55 16.82 -3.08
CA HIS A 62 17.68 17.29 -4.16
C HIS A 62 18.22 18.61 -4.71
N GLY A 63 17.86 18.99 -5.93
CA GLY A 63 18.31 20.24 -6.52
C GLY A 63 17.70 21.47 -5.85
N THR A 64 18.36 22.62 -6.00
CA THR A 64 17.82 23.92 -5.60
C THR A 64 16.63 24.32 -6.48
N LYS A 65 15.77 25.25 -6.02
CA LYS A 65 14.61 25.73 -6.81
C LYS A 65 15.00 26.21 -8.23
N PRO A 66 16.09 26.96 -8.45
CA PRO A 66 16.50 27.38 -9.79
C PRO A 66 16.87 26.21 -10.72
N ALA A 67 17.33 25.08 -10.17
CA ALA A 67 17.71 23.88 -10.93
C ALA A 67 16.50 23.09 -11.45
N ALA A 68 15.27 23.48 -11.11
CA ALA A 68 14.04 22.90 -11.66
C ALA A 68 14.01 22.88 -13.20
N ARG A 69 14.66 23.86 -13.85
CA ARG A 69 14.79 23.92 -15.32
C ARG A 69 15.59 22.76 -15.92
N SER A 70 16.45 22.14 -15.13
CA SER A 70 17.33 21.04 -15.51
C SER A 70 16.69 19.68 -15.22
N VAL A 71 15.46 19.65 -14.72
CA VAL A 71 14.68 18.42 -14.51
C VAL A 71 13.92 18.09 -15.79
N ARG A 72 14.26 16.96 -16.42
CA ARG A 72 13.55 16.42 -17.60
C ARG A 72 12.26 15.74 -17.17
N GLN A 73 12.34 14.92 -16.12
CA GLN A 73 11.23 14.19 -15.55
C GLN A 73 11.38 14.08 -14.04
N THR A 74 10.27 14.27 -13.32
CA THR A 74 10.23 14.00 -11.89
C THR A 74 10.52 12.53 -11.61
N GLY A 75 11.49 12.25 -10.73
CA GLY A 75 11.87 10.89 -10.36
C GLY A 75 12.87 10.87 -9.22
N LEU A 76 13.26 9.67 -8.79
CA LEU A 76 14.27 9.49 -7.76
C LEU A 76 15.21 8.33 -8.09
N ARG A 77 16.32 8.28 -7.36
CA ARG A 77 17.21 7.12 -7.26
C ARG A 77 17.56 6.87 -5.80
N VAL A 78 17.69 5.61 -5.45
CA VAL A 78 18.10 5.17 -4.11
C VAL A 78 19.46 4.51 -4.22
N LEU A 79 20.44 4.99 -3.46
CA LEU A 79 21.78 4.42 -3.42
C LEU A 79 22.03 3.89 -2.02
N GLN A 80 22.37 2.61 -1.91
CA GLN A 80 22.71 1.96 -0.65
C GLN A 80 24.23 1.84 -0.50
N PHE A 81 24.73 2.22 0.66
CA PHE A 81 26.13 2.14 1.06
C PHE A 81 26.27 1.22 2.29
N PRO A 82 26.55 -0.08 2.11
CA PRO A 82 26.59 -1.05 3.22
C PRO A 82 27.61 -0.72 4.31
N ASP A 83 28.77 -0.17 3.92
CA ASP A 83 29.84 0.25 4.84
C ASP A 83 29.57 1.62 5.49
N GLY A 84 28.49 2.28 5.08
CA GLY A 84 28.12 3.62 5.50
C GLY A 84 29.00 4.72 4.91
N VAL A 85 28.50 5.95 5.00
CA VAL A 85 29.22 7.18 4.63
C VAL A 85 29.02 8.20 5.75
N THR A 86 30.10 8.75 6.28
CA THR A 86 30.00 9.88 7.21
C THR A 86 29.63 11.12 6.43
N TRP A 87 28.45 11.66 6.69
CA TRP A 87 27.95 12.87 6.06
C TRP A 87 28.70 14.12 6.56
N HIS A 88 28.52 15.26 5.88
CA HIS A 88 29.30 16.47 6.17
C HIS A 88 29.01 17.08 7.56
N ASP A 89 27.88 16.73 8.17
CA ASP A 89 27.48 17.14 9.53
C ASP A 89 27.89 16.12 10.61
N GLY A 90 28.62 15.07 10.22
CA GLY A 90 29.11 14.01 11.11
C GLY A 90 28.14 12.84 11.28
N ASN A 91 26.94 12.91 10.73
CA ASN A 91 25.98 11.80 10.83
C ASN A 91 26.33 10.66 9.86
N PRO A 92 26.28 9.39 10.29
CA PRO A 92 26.45 8.27 9.38
C PRO A 92 25.19 8.06 8.54
N ILE A 93 25.35 7.80 7.24
CA ILE A 93 24.29 7.37 6.34
C ILE A 93 24.58 5.99 5.77
N SER A 94 23.54 5.20 5.56
CA SER A 94 23.56 3.93 4.82
C SER A 94 22.84 4.04 3.49
N VAL A 95 21.98 5.05 3.31
CA VAL A 95 21.17 5.23 2.10
C VAL A 95 21.06 6.70 1.71
N ILE A 96 21.18 6.98 0.41
CA ILE A 96 20.78 8.23 -0.23
C ILE A 96 19.49 7.99 -1.01
N VAL A 97 18.47 8.82 -0.78
CA VAL A 97 17.28 8.91 -1.64
C VAL A 97 17.35 10.25 -2.37
N THR A 98 17.96 10.26 -3.55
CA THR A 98 18.15 11.50 -4.33
C THR A 98 16.96 11.75 -5.25
N ILE A 99 16.50 13.00 -5.31
CA ILE A 99 15.22 13.36 -5.95
C ILE A 99 15.45 14.42 -7.02
N ALA A 100 14.96 14.12 -8.23
CA ALA A 100 14.76 15.07 -9.31
C ALA A 100 13.31 15.58 -9.26
N ALA A 101 13.12 16.83 -8.87
CA ALA A 101 11.80 17.46 -8.81
C ALA A 101 11.85 18.92 -9.26
N ALA A 102 10.91 19.32 -10.11
CA ALA A 102 10.78 20.71 -10.56
C ALA A 102 10.02 21.60 -9.55
N GLY A 103 9.40 21.02 -8.53
CA GLY A 103 8.66 21.73 -7.49
C GLY A 103 8.75 21.03 -6.14
N ASP A 104 7.72 21.19 -5.30
CA ASP A 104 7.71 20.70 -3.92
C ASP A 104 7.44 19.18 -3.79
N GLN A 105 7.63 18.40 -4.86
CA GLN A 105 7.39 16.95 -4.88
C GLN A 105 8.36 16.18 -3.97
N HIS A 106 9.50 16.77 -3.61
CA HIS A 106 10.39 16.23 -2.57
C HIS A 106 9.69 16.16 -1.19
N LEU A 107 8.69 17.02 -0.93
CA LEU A 107 7.88 16.96 0.29
C LEU A 107 7.00 15.70 0.34
N ASP A 108 6.59 15.16 -0.81
CA ASP A 108 5.81 13.91 -0.84
C ASP A 108 6.65 12.71 -0.43
N ILE A 109 7.92 12.67 -0.88
CA ILE A 109 8.89 11.67 -0.42
C ILE A 109 9.18 11.84 1.07
N LEU A 110 9.37 13.06 1.55
CA LEU A 110 9.54 13.32 2.99
C LEU A 110 8.36 12.79 3.81
N ARG A 111 7.12 13.01 3.35
CA ARG A 111 5.91 12.47 3.98
C ARG A 111 5.94 10.95 4.01
N GLN A 112 6.31 10.30 2.91
CA GLN A 112 6.43 8.84 2.84
C GLN A 112 7.50 8.32 3.80
N LEU A 113 8.65 8.99 3.90
CA LEU A 113 9.78 8.56 4.73
C LEU A 113 9.60 8.87 6.23
N THR A 114 8.65 9.72 6.64
CA THR A 114 8.48 10.08 8.07
C THR A 114 8.42 8.89 9.02
N HIS A 115 7.70 7.82 8.65
CA HIS A 115 7.59 6.61 9.48
C HIS A 115 8.94 5.88 9.65
N VAL A 116 9.84 6.01 8.67
CA VAL A 116 11.18 5.41 8.70
C VAL A 116 12.03 6.07 9.77
N LEU A 117 11.85 7.38 9.99
CA LEU A 117 12.59 8.18 10.97
C LEU A 117 12.26 7.78 12.41
N ASP A 118 11.09 7.21 12.64
CA ASP A 118 10.66 6.75 13.97
C ASP A 118 10.91 5.24 14.19
N THR A 119 11.42 4.51 13.20
CA THR A 119 11.57 3.05 13.28
C THR A 119 12.99 2.64 13.72
N PRO A 120 13.16 2.09 14.94
CA PRO A 120 14.48 1.70 15.44
C PRO A 120 15.15 0.61 14.58
N GLY A 121 16.46 0.76 14.36
CA GLY A 121 17.27 -0.21 13.64
C GLY A 121 17.02 -0.28 12.13
N VAL A 122 16.30 0.68 11.54
CA VAL A 122 16.14 0.72 10.08
C VAL A 122 17.47 0.96 9.37
N ALA A 123 18.35 1.82 9.89
CA ALA A 123 19.67 2.07 9.30
C ALA A 123 20.44 0.76 9.03
N ASP A 124 20.52 -0.12 10.04
CA ASP A 124 21.20 -1.42 9.93
C ASP A 124 20.52 -2.36 8.92
N LYS A 125 19.18 -2.34 8.87
CA LYS A 125 18.41 -3.14 7.90
C LYS A 125 18.62 -2.64 6.48
N LEU A 126 18.63 -1.33 6.28
CA LEU A 126 18.91 -0.69 4.99
C LEU A 126 20.34 -1.00 4.53
N ALA A 127 21.33 -0.91 5.42
CA ALA A 127 22.71 -1.24 5.10
C ALA A 127 22.91 -2.71 4.70
N ARG A 128 22.13 -3.63 5.28
CA ARG A 128 22.24 -5.09 5.03
C ARG A 128 21.28 -5.65 3.98
N ALA A 129 20.42 -4.81 3.42
CA ALA A 129 19.44 -5.24 2.43
C ALA A 129 20.15 -5.80 1.19
N SER A 130 19.81 -7.03 0.78
CA SER A 130 20.44 -7.69 -0.36
C SER A 130 19.69 -7.51 -1.68
N ARG A 131 18.54 -6.83 -1.63
CA ARG A 131 17.62 -6.69 -2.76
C ARG A 131 16.97 -5.31 -2.79
N GLY A 132 16.69 -4.81 -3.99
CA GLY A 132 16.00 -3.54 -4.18
C GLY A 132 14.60 -3.55 -3.57
N GLU A 133 13.91 -4.69 -3.62
CA GLU A 133 12.60 -4.84 -2.99
C GLU A 133 12.66 -4.68 -1.47
N ASP A 134 13.73 -5.17 -0.82
CA ASP A 134 13.90 -5.05 0.63
C ASP A 134 14.12 -3.59 1.04
N VAL A 135 14.93 -2.85 0.28
CA VAL A 135 15.15 -1.41 0.48
C VAL A 135 13.86 -0.63 0.29
N VAL A 136 13.12 -0.90 -0.80
CA VAL A 136 11.82 -0.26 -1.05
C VAL A 136 10.84 -0.57 0.08
N ALA A 137 10.76 -1.81 0.53
CA ALA A 137 9.87 -2.21 1.63
C ALA A 137 10.23 -1.54 2.96
N LEU A 138 11.51 -1.26 3.21
CA LEU A 138 11.96 -0.54 4.41
C LEU A 138 11.73 0.97 4.34
N LEU A 139 11.79 1.55 3.13
CA LEU A 139 11.57 2.98 2.90
C LEU A 139 10.10 3.34 2.68
N SER A 140 9.28 2.37 2.29
CA SER A 140 7.87 2.54 2.02
C SER A 140 7.04 2.11 3.23
N ARG A 141 5.92 2.78 3.48
CA ARG A 141 4.94 2.24 4.43
C ARG A 141 4.44 0.90 3.90
N ALA A 142 4.30 -0.08 4.79
CA ALA A 142 3.61 -1.31 4.45
C ALA A 142 2.23 -0.94 3.84
N PRO A 143 1.87 -1.47 2.66
CA PRO A 143 0.61 -1.13 2.04
C PRO A 143 -0.53 -1.51 2.99
N VAL A 144 -1.34 -0.52 3.36
CA VAL A 144 -2.59 -0.78 4.05
C VAL A 144 -3.48 -1.50 3.06
N THR A 145 -3.78 -2.77 3.32
CA THR A 145 -4.65 -3.57 2.45
C THR A 145 -5.98 -3.78 3.14
N GLY A 146 -7.06 -3.49 2.42
CA GLY A 146 -8.40 -3.75 2.90
C GLY A 146 -8.62 -5.26 3.03
N ARG A 147 -9.11 -5.71 4.20
CA ARG A 147 -9.35 -7.14 4.41
C ARG A 147 -10.67 -7.57 3.79
N LEU A 148 -10.58 -8.53 2.89
CA LEU A 148 -11.70 -9.26 2.31
C LEU A 148 -11.21 -10.67 2.01
N ASP A 149 -11.66 -11.64 2.81
CA ASP A 149 -11.22 -13.02 2.72
C ASP A 149 -12.31 -13.97 3.22
N LYS A 150 -11.99 -15.27 3.29
CA LYS A 150 -12.95 -16.30 3.73
C LYS A 150 -13.49 -16.04 5.14
N ALA A 151 -12.72 -15.41 6.02
CA ALA A 151 -13.13 -15.13 7.40
C ALA A 151 -14.14 -13.97 7.47
N THR A 152 -14.14 -13.05 6.51
CA THR A 152 -15.06 -11.90 6.48
C THR A 152 -16.38 -12.19 5.77
N ILE A 153 -16.54 -13.37 5.16
CA ILE A 153 -17.74 -13.76 4.41
C ILE A 153 -18.53 -14.86 5.13
N ALA A 154 -19.85 -14.70 5.17
CA ALA A 154 -20.81 -15.72 5.57
C ALA A 154 -21.82 -15.96 4.44
N ALA A 155 -21.64 -17.07 3.71
CA ALA A 155 -22.55 -17.41 2.61
C ALA A 155 -23.72 -18.28 3.10
N ARG A 156 -24.88 -18.11 2.46
CA ARG A 156 -26.04 -19.00 2.59
C ARG A 156 -26.48 -19.24 4.03
N VAL A 157 -26.55 -18.18 4.83
CA VAL A 157 -26.94 -18.28 6.24
C VAL A 157 -28.46 -18.43 6.38
N PRO A 158 -28.96 -19.11 7.43
CA PRO A 158 -30.40 -19.35 7.63
C PRO A 158 -31.12 -18.11 8.20
N VAL A 159 -30.84 -16.94 7.63
CA VAL A 159 -31.39 -15.64 8.03
C VAL A 159 -31.59 -14.82 6.76
N ALA A 160 -32.80 -14.28 6.56
CA ALA A 160 -33.15 -13.52 5.37
C ALA A 160 -33.37 -12.01 5.62
N SER A 161 -33.49 -11.59 6.88
CA SER A 161 -33.67 -10.17 7.20
C SER A 161 -32.37 -9.39 7.03
N ARG A 162 -32.49 -8.15 6.57
CA ARG A 162 -31.35 -7.23 6.42
C ARG A 162 -30.61 -7.07 7.74
N GLU A 163 -31.32 -6.84 8.84
CA GLU A 163 -30.73 -6.64 10.17
C GLU A 163 -29.95 -7.86 10.64
N GLY A 164 -30.49 -9.06 10.38
CA GLY A 164 -29.81 -10.30 10.73
C GLY A 164 -28.55 -10.55 9.89
N LEU A 165 -28.61 -10.26 8.58
CA LEU A 165 -27.45 -10.32 7.70
C LEU A 165 -26.39 -9.27 8.07
N THR A 166 -26.79 -8.03 8.42
CA THR A 166 -25.88 -6.99 8.96
C THR A 166 -25.16 -7.50 10.20
N ALA A 167 -25.89 -8.08 11.16
CA ALA A 167 -25.30 -8.60 12.40
C ALA A 167 -24.27 -9.69 12.13
N ILE A 168 -24.57 -10.62 11.22
CA ILE A 168 -23.67 -11.72 10.84
C ILE A 168 -22.41 -11.17 10.16
N ALA A 169 -22.54 -10.28 9.17
CA ALA A 169 -21.40 -9.71 8.47
C ALA A 169 -20.52 -8.87 9.42
N ALA A 170 -21.12 -8.09 10.31
CA ALA A 170 -20.39 -7.33 11.32
C ALA A 170 -19.68 -8.25 12.34
N ALA A 171 -20.31 -9.34 12.77
CA ALA A 171 -19.71 -10.33 13.64
C ALA A 171 -18.51 -11.03 12.98
N ARG A 172 -18.60 -11.35 11.67
CA ARG A 172 -17.46 -11.92 10.92
C ARG A 172 -16.25 -10.99 10.91
N LEU A 173 -16.48 -9.68 10.75
CA LEU A 173 -15.41 -8.68 10.83
C LEU A 173 -14.80 -8.61 12.25
N HIS A 174 -15.63 -8.70 13.28
CA HIS A 174 -15.16 -8.75 14.66
C HIS A 174 -14.33 -10.01 14.95
N ASP A 175 -14.83 -11.20 14.59
CA ASP A 175 -14.15 -12.48 14.77
C ASP A 175 -12.84 -12.57 13.97
N ALA A 176 -12.78 -11.90 12.82
CA ALA A 176 -11.56 -11.76 12.04
C ALA A 176 -10.49 -10.87 12.73
N GLY A 177 -10.85 -10.16 13.81
CA GLY A 177 -9.94 -9.31 14.59
C GLY A 177 -9.70 -7.93 14.00
N VAL A 178 -10.45 -7.53 12.97
CA VAL A 178 -10.28 -6.24 12.27
C VAL A 178 -11.06 -5.10 12.90
N THR A 179 -11.91 -5.40 13.88
CA THR A 179 -12.70 -4.42 14.62
C THR A 179 -12.66 -4.68 16.13
N GLY A 180 -13.04 -3.68 16.94
CA GLY A 180 -13.19 -3.79 18.39
C GLY A 180 -14.63 -4.07 18.85
N PRO A 181 -14.86 -4.12 20.17
CA PRO A 181 -16.13 -4.57 20.76
C PRO A 181 -17.36 -3.71 20.41
N GLY A 182 -17.18 -2.41 20.17
CA GLY A 182 -18.29 -1.50 19.83
C GLY A 182 -18.77 -1.59 18.39
N PHE A 183 -18.01 -2.28 17.51
CA PHE A 183 -18.25 -2.24 16.07
C PHE A 183 -19.60 -2.83 15.66
N VAL A 184 -19.98 -4.00 16.21
CA VAL A 184 -21.24 -4.67 15.85
C VAL A 184 -22.45 -3.80 16.18
N ALA A 185 -22.45 -3.20 17.38
CA ALA A 185 -23.52 -2.28 17.79
C ALA A 185 -23.59 -1.05 16.87
N ALA A 186 -22.44 -0.49 16.49
CA ALA A 186 -22.39 0.64 15.57
C ALA A 186 -22.89 0.28 14.17
N ALA A 187 -22.54 -0.90 13.64
CA ALA A 187 -23.06 -1.38 12.36
C ALA A 187 -24.58 -1.57 12.37
N MET A 188 -25.14 -2.08 13.48
CA MET A 188 -26.59 -2.22 13.63
C MET A 188 -27.32 -0.88 13.75
N ALA A 189 -26.67 0.14 14.31
CA ALA A 189 -27.22 1.49 14.44
C ALA A 189 -27.03 2.34 13.17
N ALA A 190 -26.11 1.95 12.28
CA ALA A 190 -25.82 2.67 11.06
C ALA A 190 -26.98 2.62 10.07
N ARG A 191 -27.14 3.68 9.27
CA ARG A 191 -28.16 3.74 8.22
C ARG A 191 -27.67 2.96 6.99
N PRO A 192 -28.34 1.86 6.60
CA PRO A 192 -27.99 1.12 5.40
C PRO A 192 -28.33 1.89 4.12
N THR A 193 -27.49 1.71 3.11
CA THR A 193 -27.63 2.22 1.74
C THR A 193 -28.06 1.09 0.83
N GLU A 194 -29.13 1.29 0.06
CA GLU A 194 -29.56 0.36 -0.98
C GLU A 194 -28.64 0.48 -2.20
N LEU A 195 -28.17 -0.64 -2.73
CA LEU A 195 -27.27 -0.67 -3.88
C LEU A 195 -27.96 -1.09 -5.19
N GLY A 196 -29.22 -1.52 -5.13
CA GLY A 196 -29.89 -2.24 -6.21
C GLY A 196 -29.75 -3.76 -6.08
N ASP A 197 -30.49 -4.51 -6.89
CA ASP A 197 -30.48 -5.99 -6.92
C ASP A 197 -30.66 -6.68 -5.55
N ALA A 198 -31.45 -6.07 -4.66
CA ALA A 198 -31.64 -6.52 -3.28
C ALA A 198 -30.35 -6.57 -2.44
N LEU A 199 -29.31 -5.84 -2.84
CA LEU A 199 -28.07 -5.67 -2.09
C LEU A 199 -28.07 -4.38 -1.27
N TRP A 200 -27.41 -4.46 -0.11
CA TRP A 200 -27.31 -3.35 0.84
C TRP A 200 -25.87 -3.16 1.30
N LEU A 201 -25.50 -1.91 1.57
CA LEU A 201 -24.24 -1.54 2.20
C LEU A 201 -24.50 -0.87 3.56
N VAL A 202 -23.80 -1.33 4.58
CA VAL A 202 -23.74 -0.69 5.90
C VAL A 202 -22.31 -0.26 6.15
N GLU A 203 -22.10 1.01 6.48
CA GLU A 203 -20.79 1.52 6.87
C GLU A 203 -20.76 1.80 8.38
N ALA A 204 -19.70 1.35 9.04
CA ALA A 204 -19.45 1.66 10.45
C ALA A 204 -17.99 2.05 10.68
N CYS A 205 -17.79 3.05 11.52
CA CYS A 205 -16.45 3.58 11.85
C CYS A 205 -15.99 3.29 13.27
N VAL A 206 -16.93 3.15 14.21
CA VAL A 206 -16.63 2.91 15.63
C VAL A 206 -15.84 1.62 15.77
N ASP A 207 -14.67 1.70 16.41
CA ASP A 207 -13.76 0.56 16.64
C ASP A 207 -13.27 -0.17 15.38
N ALA A 208 -13.39 0.42 14.18
CA ALA A 208 -12.74 -0.12 12.99
C ALA A 208 -11.22 0.08 13.07
N ARG A 209 -10.45 -1.01 13.17
CA ARG A 209 -8.98 -0.96 13.34
C ARG A 209 -8.24 -0.91 12.02
N GLN A 210 -8.82 -1.50 10.98
CA GLN A 210 -8.31 -1.46 9.62
C GLN A 210 -9.48 -1.50 8.63
N PRO A 211 -9.28 -1.08 7.37
CA PRO A 211 -10.27 -1.24 6.32
C PRO A 211 -10.62 -2.71 6.12
N ALA A 212 -11.91 -3.04 6.09
CA ALA A 212 -12.36 -4.39 5.80
C ALA A 212 -13.79 -4.41 5.25
N LEU A 213 -14.08 -5.39 4.39
CA LEU A 213 -15.40 -5.62 3.84
C LEU A 213 -15.90 -7.00 4.27
N GLY A 214 -17.04 -7.01 4.95
CA GLY A 214 -17.78 -8.22 5.29
C GLY A 214 -18.97 -8.39 4.37
N LEU A 215 -19.36 -9.65 4.11
CA LEU A 215 -20.55 -9.98 3.34
C LEU A 215 -21.31 -11.11 4.02
N ALA A 216 -22.62 -10.94 4.17
CA ALA A 216 -23.53 -12.03 4.50
C ALA A 216 -24.59 -12.19 3.40
N THR A 217 -24.80 -13.43 2.94
CA THR A 217 -25.87 -13.77 1.99
C THR A 217 -26.82 -14.81 2.58
N PRO A 218 -28.13 -14.72 2.34
CA PRO A 218 -29.10 -15.65 2.89
C PRO A 218 -29.12 -16.99 2.14
N ALA A 219 -29.57 -18.06 2.80
CA ALA A 219 -29.77 -19.37 2.16
C ALA A 219 -30.92 -19.34 1.13
N GLU A 220 -31.93 -18.51 1.38
CA GLU A 220 -33.12 -18.30 0.57
C GLU A 220 -33.34 -16.79 0.39
N ILE A 221 -33.57 -16.38 -0.85
CA ILE A 221 -33.77 -14.97 -1.20
C ILE A 221 -35.26 -14.64 -1.11
N ASP A 222 -35.58 -13.57 -0.38
CA ASP A 222 -36.89 -12.91 -0.42
C ASP A 222 -36.72 -11.47 -0.95
N THR A 223 -36.43 -10.53 -0.06
CA THR A 223 -36.24 -9.10 -0.38
C THR A 223 -34.80 -8.61 -0.26
N VAL A 224 -33.92 -9.44 0.30
CA VAL A 224 -32.49 -9.15 0.50
C VAL A 224 -31.68 -10.29 -0.09
N ALA A 225 -30.79 -10.00 -1.03
CA ALA A 225 -29.85 -10.96 -1.62
C ALA A 225 -28.48 -10.95 -0.93
N GLY A 226 -28.16 -9.88 -0.21
CA GLY A 226 -26.93 -9.79 0.55
C GLY A 226 -26.76 -8.45 1.24
N VAL A 227 -26.00 -8.46 2.33
CA VAL A 227 -25.61 -7.24 3.04
C VAL A 227 -24.10 -7.20 3.15
N PHE A 228 -23.53 -6.13 2.62
CA PHE A 228 -22.14 -5.74 2.81
C PHE A 228 -22.01 -4.87 4.05
N VAL A 229 -21.00 -5.13 4.87
CA VAL A 229 -20.62 -4.28 6.00
C VAL A 229 -19.20 -3.78 5.77
N LEU A 230 -19.03 -2.48 5.64
CA LEU A 230 -17.73 -1.83 5.49
C LEU A 230 -17.25 -1.32 6.85
N ALA A 231 -16.14 -1.88 7.33
CA ALA A 231 -15.38 -1.30 8.43
C ALA A 231 -14.45 -0.22 7.89
N ARG A 232 -14.73 1.05 8.22
CA ARG A 232 -13.90 2.19 7.81
C ARG A 232 -13.34 2.88 9.04
N PRO A 233 -12.01 2.94 9.25
CA PRO A 233 -11.44 3.73 10.35
C PRO A 233 -11.92 5.19 10.32
N SER A 234 -12.24 5.77 11.48
CA SER A 234 -12.90 7.10 11.61
C SER A 234 -12.08 8.27 11.04
N ALA A 235 -10.76 8.18 11.07
CA ALA A 235 -9.83 9.19 10.53
C ALA A 235 -8.74 8.49 9.70
N PRO A 236 -9.08 8.00 8.50
CA PRO A 236 -8.14 7.25 7.68
C PRO A 236 -7.08 8.19 7.11
N ASP A 237 -5.82 7.77 7.13
CA ASP A 237 -4.77 8.41 6.33
C ASP A 237 -4.97 8.07 4.83
N GLY A 238 -4.17 8.66 3.95
CA GLY A 238 -4.33 8.48 2.50
C GLY A 238 -4.26 7.01 2.06
N ALA A 239 -3.37 6.22 2.66
CA ALA A 239 -3.24 4.78 2.35
C ALA A 239 -4.46 4.00 2.84
N THR A 240 -4.95 4.29 4.04
CA THR A 240 -6.18 3.69 4.60
C THR A 240 -7.39 4.04 3.74
N GLN A 241 -7.48 5.29 3.27
CA GLN A 241 -8.57 5.72 2.40
C GLN A 241 -8.49 5.04 1.02
N GLN A 242 -7.30 4.87 0.47
CA GLN A 242 -7.10 4.12 -0.77
C GLN A 242 -7.55 2.66 -0.63
N ALA A 243 -7.18 1.98 0.45
CA ALA A 243 -7.61 0.62 0.73
C ALA A 243 -9.14 0.48 0.84
N VAL A 244 -9.81 1.47 1.44
CA VAL A 244 -11.29 1.55 1.46
C VAL A 244 -11.83 1.69 0.04
N ASN A 245 -11.25 2.57 -0.77
CA ASN A 245 -11.68 2.78 -2.15
C ASN A 245 -11.50 1.51 -3.01
N GLU A 246 -10.43 0.75 -2.80
CA GLU A 246 -10.21 -0.53 -3.48
C GLU A 246 -11.26 -1.58 -3.11
N LEU A 247 -11.67 -1.65 -1.84
CA LEU A 247 -12.78 -2.50 -1.41
C LEU A 247 -14.12 -2.08 -2.05
N LEU A 248 -14.38 -0.77 -2.13
CA LEU A 248 -15.57 -0.24 -2.78
C LEU A 248 -15.56 -0.46 -4.30
N ALA A 249 -14.39 -0.39 -4.95
CA ALA A 249 -14.25 -0.69 -6.38
C ALA A 249 -14.61 -2.14 -6.71
N ARG A 250 -14.27 -3.09 -5.82
CA ARG A 250 -14.69 -4.50 -5.95
C ARG A 250 -16.22 -4.65 -5.89
N LEU A 251 -16.86 -3.92 -4.97
CA LEU A 251 -18.32 -3.89 -4.86
C LEU A 251 -18.94 -3.28 -6.11
N LEU A 252 -18.40 -2.17 -6.63
CA LEU A 252 -18.86 -1.53 -7.86
C LEU A 252 -18.80 -2.50 -9.05
N GLY A 253 -17.71 -3.26 -9.21
CA GLY A 253 -17.61 -4.26 -10.27
C GLY A 253 -18.69 -5.34 -10.22
N VAL A 254 -19.14 -5.72 -9.02
CA VAL A 254 -20.27 -6.66 -8.85
C VAL A 254 -21.60 -6.02 -9.25
N LEU A 255 -21.82 -4.75 -8.90
CA LEU A 255 -23.03 -4.02 -9.26
C LEU A 255 -23.11 -3.78 -10.79
N GLU A 256 -21.99 -3.45 -11.42
CA GLU A 256 -21.89 -3.25 -12.88
C GLU A 256 -22.15 -4.52 -13.67
N ALA A 257 -21.81 -5.69 -13.12
CA ALA A 257 -22.12 -6.98 -13.73
C ALA A 257 -23.63 -7.31 -13.73
N GLY A 258 -24.44 -6.62 -12.91
CA GLY A 258 -25.90 -6.85 -12.82
C GLY A 258 -26.28 -8.24 -12.29
N GLU A 259 -25.38 -8.89 -11.54
CA GLU A 259 -25.58 -10.24 -11.00
C GLU A 259 -25.82 -10.22 -9.47
N GLY A 260 -26.27 -9.11 -8.90
CA GLY A 260 -26.32 -8.92 -7.45
C GLY A 260 -27.15 -9.97 -6.70
N ARG A 261 -28.31 -10.37 -7.29
CA ARG A 261 -29.15 -11.43 -6.72
C ARG A 261 -28.48 -12.80 -6.72
N ARG A 262 -27.63 -13.09 -7.72
CA ARG A 262 -26.94 -14.38 -7.85
C ARG A 262 -25.93 -14.60 -6.73
N LEU A 263 -25.45 -13.56 -6.05
CA LEU A 263 -24.51 -13.71 -4.93
C LEU A 263 -25.04 -14.63 -3.83
N ALA A 264 -26.35 -14.65 -3.57
CA ALA A 264 -26.95 -15.55 -2.58
C ALA A 264 -26.91 -17.03 -2.97
N GLU A 265 -26.72 -17.34 -4.25
CA GLU A 265 -26.61 -18.72 -4.74
C GLU A 265 -25.18 -19.28 -4.60
N LEU A 266 -24.20 -18.40 -4.44
CA LEU A 266 -22.79 -18.74 -4.44
C LEU A 266 -22.29 -19.21 -3.06
N ASP A 267 -21.32 -20.11 -3.08
CA ASP A 267 -20.54 -20.43 -1.89
C ASP A 267 -19.47 -19.37 -1.57
N VAL A 268 -18.79 -19.51 -0.43
CA VAL A 268 -17.78 -18.52 0.01
C VAL A 268 -16.63 -18.36 -0.98
N ALA A 269 -16.19 -19.45 -1.63
CA ALA A 269 -15.06 -19.38 -2.56
C ALA A 269 -15.46 -18.66 -3.85
N GLN A 270 -16.65 -18.98 -4.37
CA GLN A 270 -17.22 -18.31 -5.54
C GLN A 270 -17.47 -16.82 -5.28
N LEU A 271 -18.01 -16.46 -4.11
CA LEU A 271 -18.18 -15.06 -3.70
C LEU A 271 -16.87 -14.28 -3.69
N LEU A 272 -15.80 -14.87 -3.14
CA LEU A 272 -14.48 -14.24 -3.15
C LEU A 272 -13.94 -14.07 -4.56
N GLY A 273 -14.07 -15.09 -5.42
CA GLY A 273 -13.68 -15.00 -6.83
C GLY A 273 -14.39 -13.85 -7.52
N ARG A 274 -15.72 -13.74 -7.36
CA ARG A 274 -16.51 -12.63 -7.92
C ARG A 274 -16.07 -11.26 -7.42
N LEU A 275 -15.87 -11.11 -6.11
CA LEU A 275 -15.39 -9.85 -5.52
C LEU A 275 -13.94 -9.54 -5.88
N ALA A 276 -13.15 -10.52 -6.32
CA ALA A 276 -11.82 -10.32 -6.88
C ALA A 276 -11.84 -9.97 -8.38
N GLY A 277 -13.02 -9.96 -9.03
CA GLY A 277 -13.18 -9.67 -10.46
C GLY A 277 -13.16 -10.90 -11.37
N GLU A 278 -13.27 -12.13 -10.82
CA GLU A 278 -13.36 -13.34 -11.63
C GLU A 278 -14.76 -13.48 -12.27
N SER A 279 -14.78 -13.86 -13.56
CA SER A 279 -16.04 -14.09 -14.30
C SER A 279 -16.71 -15.41 -13.91
N ALA A 280 -18.01 -15.52 -14.20
CA ALA A 280 -18.91 -16.63 -13.83
C ALA A 280 -18.48 -18.05 -14.19
N GLY A 281 -17.51 -18.20 -15.10
CA GLY A 281 -16.98 -19.50 -15.55
C GLY A 281 -15.65 -19.90 -14.93
N ALA A 282 -15.15 -19.18 -13.92
CA ALA A 282 -13.89 -19.52 -13.27
C ALA A 282 -14.06 -20.74 -12.34
N GLU A 283 -13.40 -21.85 -12.67
CA GLU A 283 -13.30 -23.02 -11.80
C GLU A 283 -12.12 -22.88 -10.83
N VAL A 284 -12.38 -23.02 -9.53
CA VAL A 284 -11.33 -23.04 -8.50
C VAL A 284 -10.72 -24.45 -8.45
N LEU A 285 -9.57 -24.62 -9.08
CA LEU A 285 -8.82 -25.87 -9.08
C LEU A 285 -7.69 -25.81 -8.03
N ARG A 286 -7.75 -26.67 -7.02
CA ARG A 286 -6.62 -26.86 -6.08
C ARG A 286 -5.56 -27.74 -6.72
N VAL A 287 -4.51 -27.12 -7.23
CA VAL A 287 -3.34 -27.83 -7.76
C VAL A 287 -2.25 -27.91 -6.68
N ARG A 288 -1.72 -29.11 -6.45
CA ARG A 288 -0.52 -29.29 -5.63
C ARG A 288 0.71 -29.00 -6.49
N VAL A 289 1.25 -27.80 -6.38
CA VAL A 289 2.50 -27.43 -7.06
C VAL A 289 3.67 -28.12 -6.35
N ARG A 290 4.42 -28.96 -7.06
CA ARG A 290 5.69 -29.49 -6.55
C ARG A 290 6.69 -28.34 -6.51
N ASN A 291 6.87 -27.76 -5.32
CA ASN A 291 7.84 -26.70 -5.11
C ASN A 291 9.19 -27.30 -4.65
N ALA A 292 10.04 -27.69 -5.60
CA ALA A 292 11.36 -28.25 -5.29
C ALA A 292 12.37 -27.21 -4.74
N HIS A 293 12.06 -25.91 -4.81
CA HIS A 293 13.02 -24.81 -4.54
C HIS A 293 12.52 -23.72 -3.57
N GLY A 294 11.38 -23.89 -2.89
CA GLY A 294 10.80 -22.86 -2.02
C GLY A 294 10.19 -21.68 -2.79
N LEU A 295 9.72 -20.63 -2.09
CA LEU A 295 8.92 -19.51 -2.64
C LEU A 295 9.64 -18.62 -3.69
N HIS A 296 10.78 -19.05 -4.26
CA HIS A 296 11.63 -18.30 -5.17
C HIS A 296 11.52 -18.69 -6.66
N ALA A 297 10.48 -19.40 -7.08
CA ALA A 297 10.30 -19.71 -8.50
C ALA A 297 9.68 -18.52 -9.26
N ARG A 298 10.49 -17.84 -10.08
CA ARG A 298 9.98 -16.96 -11.16
C ARG A 298 9.11 -17.78 -12.12
N PRO A 299 8.02 -17.22 -12.70
CA PRO A 299 7.34 -17.86 -13.82
C PRO A 299 8.33 -17.99 -14.98
N ALA A 300 8.52 -19.22 -15.47
CA ALA A 300 9.24 -19.44 -16.72
C ALA A 300 8.46 -18.80 -17.88
N LYS A 301 9.18 -18.24 -18.85
CA LYS A 301 8.64 -17.75 -20.12
C LYS A 301 7.97 -18.88 -20.91
#